data_AF-A0A8T6XL85-F1
#
_entry.id   AF-A0A8T6XL85-F1
#
_cell.length_a   1.000
_cell.length_b   1.000
_cell.length_c   1.000
_cell.angle_alpha   90.00
_cell.angle_beta   90.00
_cell.angle_gamma   90.00
#
_symmetry.space_group_name_H-M   'P 1'
#
loop_
_entity.id
_entity.type
_entity.pdbx_description
1 polymer ?
#
loop_
_entity_poly.entity_id
_entity_poly.type
_entity_poly.pdbx_seq_one_letter_code
_entity_poly.pdbx_strand_id
1 'polypeptide(L)'
;MKKVLFGLMGGLFLFGSVVQGADFSWHHSGISDLGQDTKSWHKLYLNDDIVFEGDTEDSNETIISPVEPTRQNNVTLEDAGGSFSLVDLTSHDFNSGTATWTLSTDEIMDSVLIGTNAGGTVTISITEANAIQGKPYFIYNNTGQTLNFKTSNGTGTSITNGNHSINYINDVPDIVKIYEG
;
A
#
# COMPACT_ATOMS: atom_id res chain seq x y z
N MET A 1 -26.66 -49.37 63.86
CA MET A 1 -25.79 -49.64 62.67
C MET A 1 -26.59 -49.36 61.40
N LYS A 2 -25.88 -48.81 60.41
CA LYS A 2 -26.22 -48.59 58.98
C LYS A 2 -27.14 -47.41 58.61
N LYS A 3 -26.47 -46.33 58.19
CA LYS A 3 -26.96 -45.30 57.24
C LYS A 3 -27.31 -45.99 55.91
N VAL A 4 -28.39 -45.54 55.26
CA VAL A 4 -28.64 -45.79 53.83
C VAL A 4 -28.75 -44.45 53.13
N LEU A 5 -27.96 -44.32 52.06
CA LEU A 5 -27.76 -43.16 51.21
C LEU A 5 -28.86 -43.12 50.14
N PHE A 6 -29.57 -41.99 49.98
CA PHE A 6 -30.48 -41.79 48.85
C PHE A 6 -29.75 -41.06 47.72
N GLY A 7 -29.61 -41.74 46.58
CA GLY A 7 -29.10 -41.16 45.35
C GLY A 7 -30.17 -40.32 44.64
N LEU A 8 -29.78 -39.12 44.23
CA LEU A 8 -30.58 -38.23 43.40
C LEU A 8 -30.22 -38.50 41.93
N MET A 9 -31.13 -39.05 41.13
CA MET A 9 -31.05 -39.02 39.66
C MET A 9 -32.45 -39.13 39.07
N GLY A 10 -32.86 -38.10 38.33
CA GLY A 10 -34.04 -38.15 37.45
C GLY A 10 -34.95 -36.93 37.55
N GLY A 11 -34.67 -35.91 36.73
CA GLY A 11 -35.60 -34.80 36.50
C GLY A 11 -34.90 -33.50 36.17
N LEU A 12 -34.40 -33.34 34.94
CA LEU A 12 -34.05 -32.03 34.41
C LEU A 12 -35.36 -31.28 34.10
N PHE A 13 -35.70 -30.33 34.96
CA PHE A 13 -36.81 -29.41 34.73
C PHE A 13 -36.48 -28.47 33.56
N LEU A 14 -37.26 -28.55 32.49
CA LEU A 14 -37.19 -27.61 31.37
C LEU A 14 -37.95 -26.33 31.77
N PHE A 15 -37.23 -25.35 32.32
CA PHE A 15 -37.69 -23.96 32.35
C PHE A 15 -37.16 -23.24 31.10
N GLY A 16 -38.03 -22.48 30.45
CA GLY A 16 -37.85 -21.99 29.09
C GLY A 16 -36.52 -21.28 28.85
N SER A 17 -35.75 -21.81 27.91
CA SER A 17 -34.73 -21.05 27.22
C SER A 17 -35.37 -20.42 25.99
N VAL A 18 -35.57 -19.11 26.04
CA VAL A 18 -35.58 -18.31 24.81
C VAL A 18 -34.27 -18.67 24.10
N VAL A 19 -34.35 -19.08 22.83
CA VAL A 19 -33.19 -19.11 21.95
C VAL A 19 -32.79 -17.65 21.75
N GLN A 20 -32.12 -17.08 22.75
CA GLN A 20 -31.46 -15.80 22.63
C GLN A 20 -30.32 -16.05 21.66
N GLY A 21 -30.35 -15.33 20.54
CA GLY A 21 -29.58 -15.59 19.33
C GLY A 21 -28.23 -16.17 19.67
N ALA A 22 -28.00 -17.42 19.23
CA ALA A 22 -26.70 -18.03 19.35
C ALA A 22 -25.73 -17.05 18.70
N ASP A 23 -24.94 -16.37 19.53
CA ASP A 23 -23.77 -15.65 19.09
C ASP A 23 -22.88 -16.74 18.53
N PHE A 24 -22.93 -16.91 17.21
CA PHE A 24 -22.03 -17.77 16.49
C PHE A 24 -20.69 -17.03 16.49
N SER A 25 -20.04 -16.97 17.65
CA SER A 25 -18.64 -16.62 17.77
C SER A 25 -17.87 -17.82 17.23
N TRP A 26 -17.56 -17.81 15.93
CA TRP A 26 -16.71 -18.83 15.30
C TRP A 26 -15.27 -18.60 15.75
N HIS A 27 -14.93 -19.05 16.95
CA HIS A 27 -13.54 -19.14 17.38
C HIS A 27 -12.97 -20.43 16.78
N HIS A 28 -12.43 -20.37 15.56
CA HIS A 28 -11.75 -21.52 14.97
C HIS A 28 -10.25 -21.31 15.00
N SER A 29 -9.51 -22.34 15.42
CA SER A 29 -8.08 -22.46 15.15
C SER A 29 -7.92 -23.25 13.84
N GLY A 30 -7.41 -22.62 12.77
CA GLY A 30 -7.16 -23.25 11.46
C GLY A 30 -7.55 -22.39 10.25
N ILE A 31 -7.30 -22.86 9.02
CA ILE A 31 -7.81 -22.23 7.78
C ILE A 31 -9.32 -22.41 7.76
N SER A 32 -10.09 -21.36 8.09
CA SER A 32 -11.51 -21.35 7.75
C SER A 32 -11.78 -20.27 6.74
N ASP A 33 -12.54 -20.66 5.74
CA ASP A 33 -13.01 -19.77 4.72
C ASP A 33 -14.18 -18.94 5.26
N LEU A 34 -14.05 -17.62 5.17
CA LEU A 34 -15.12 -16.68 5.51
C LEU A 34 -16.17 -16.60 4.37
N GLY A 35 -16.86 -17.71 4.09
CA GLY A 35 -18.10 -17.67 3.28
C GLY A 35 -18.15 -18.50 2.00
N GLN A 36 -17.41 -19.60 1.88
CA GLN A 36 -17.53 -20.55 0.75
C GLN A 36 -18.88 -21.30 0.64
N ASP A 37 -19.84 -21.10 1.56
CA ASP A 37 -21.18 -21.70 1.50
C ASP A 37 -22.31 -20.64 1.39
N THR A 38 -23.58 -21.06 1.49
CA THR A 38 -24.76 -20.17 1.48
C THR A 38 -24.82 -19.16 2.64
N LYS A 39 -23.80 -19.11 3.51
CA LYS A 39 -23.68 -18.19 4.65
C LYS A 39 -22.54 -17.21 4.42
N SER A 40 -22.57 -16.49 3.29
CA SER A 40 -21.70 -15.34 3.09
C SER A 40 -22.07 -14.20 4.04
N TRP A 41 -21.05 -13.54 4.60
CA TRP A 41 -21.23 -12.34 5.41
C TRP A 41 -21.66 -11.19 4.49
N HIS A 42 -22.77 -10.53 4.81
CA HIS A 42 -23.21 -9.37 4.03
C HIS A 42 -22.37 -8.12 4.35
N LYS A 43 -21.79 -8.08 5.56
CA LYS A 43 -20.91 -7.02 6.04
C LYS A 43 -19.87 -7.62 6.97
N LEU A 44 -18.64 -7.15 6.84
CA LEU A 44 -17.54 -7.40 7.76
C LEU A 44 -17.36 -6.17 8.64
N TYR A 45 -17.40 -6.34 9.96
CA TYR A 45 -17.14 -5.29 10.94
C TYR A 45 -15.91 -5.68 11.76
N LEU A 46 -14.86 -4.87 11.66
CA LEU A 46 -13.59 -5.07 12.36
C LEU A 46 -13.30 -3.83 13.22
N ASN A 47 -12.70 -4.05 14.40
CA ASN A 47 -12.21 -2.97 15.27
C ASN A 47 -10.72 -2.67 15.06
N ASP A 48 -10.06 -3.42 14.18
CA ASP A 48 -8.61 -3.43 13.99
C ASP A 48 -8.29 -3.60 12.49
N ASP A 49 -7.02 -3.74 12.18
CA ASP A 49 -6.48 -3.84 10.83
C ASP A 49 -6.94 -5.09 10.06
N ILE A 50 -7.00 -4.99 8.73
CA ILE A 50 -7.08 -6.16 7.83
C ILE A 50 -5.67 -6.48 7.37
N VAL A 51 -5.16 -7.67 7.70
CA VAL A 51 -3.83 -8.13 7.32
C VAL A 51 -3.95 -9.20 6.24
N PHE A 52 -3.27 -9.00 5.12
CA PHE A 52 -3.11 -9.99 4.05
C PHE A 52 -1.69 -10.52 4.07
N GLU A 53 -1.58 -11.82 4.32
CA GLU A 53 -0.35 -12.58 4.18
C GLU A 53 -0.16 -13.00 2.71
N GLY A 54 1.11 -13.06 2.29
CA GLY A 54 1.49 -13.67 1.01
C GLY A 54 1.44 -15.20 1.04
N ASP A 55 1.96 -15.83 -0.01
CA ASP A 55 2.03 -17.31 -0.12
C ASP A 55 2.97 -17.96 0.91
N THR A 56 3.83 -17.16 1.55
CA THR A 56 4.77 -17.59 2.58
C THR A 56 4.56 -16.78 3.85
N GLU A 57 4.59 -17.45 5.00
CA GLU A 57 4.66 -16.79 6.30
C GLU A 57 6.05 -16.15 6.43
N ASP A 58 6.12 -14.83 6.31
CA ASP A 58 7.32 -14.05 6.53
C ASP A 58 7.02 -12.79 7.36
N SER A 59 7.75 -11.69 7.17
CA SER A 59 7.56 -10.44 7.89
C SER A 59 7.11 -9.29 6.97
N ASN A 60 6.54 -9.61 5.81
CA ASN A 60 6.12 -8.65 4.80
C ASN A 60 4.61 -8.79 4.56
N GLU A 61 3.84 -8.00 5.30
CA GLU A 61 2.39 -8.03 5.25
C GLU A 61 1.82 -6.85 4.45
N THR A 62 0.66 -7.05 3.81
CA THR A 62 -0.16 -5.93 3.33
C THR A 62 -1.24 -5.65 4.35
N ILE A 63 -1.26 -4.43 4.91
CA ILE A 63 -2.16 -4.05 6.00
C ILE A 63 -3.09 -2.92 5.56
N ILE A 64 -4.39 -3.09 5.73
CA ILE A 64 -5.38 -2.00 5.69
C ILE A 64 -5.65 -1.58 7.12
N SER A 65 -5.03 -0.48 7.54
CA SER A 65 -5.21 0.07 8.89
C SER A 65 -6.21 1.23 8.90
N PRO A 66 -7.40 1.07 9.48
CA PRO A 66 -8.31 2.19 9.68
C PRO A 66 -7.72 3.16 10.71
N VAL A 67 -7.71 4.45 10.39
CA VAL A 67 -7.41 5.53 11.35
C VAL A 67 -8.70 6.19 11.81
N GLU A 68 -8.68 6.85 12.98
CA GLU A 68 -9.85 7.54 13.52
C GLU A 68 -10.41 8.55 12.50
N PRO A 69 -11.61 8.30 11.95
CA PRO A 69 -12.13 9.11 10.86
C PRO A 69 -12.78 10.39 11.41
N THR A 70 -12.39 11.56 10.91
CA THR A 70 -13.04 12.85 11.29
C THR A 70 -14.40 13.08 10.60
N ARG A 71 -14.77 12.19 9.68
CA ARG A 71 -16.03 12.12 8.93
C ARG A 71 -16.19 10.72 8.35
N GLN A 72 -17.38 10.36 7.89
CA GLN A 72 -17.57 9.09 7.19
C GLN A 72 -16.69 9.03 5.93
N ASN A 73 -15.83 8.00 5.85
CA ASN A 73 -15.04 7.68 4.68
C ASN A 73 -15.68 6.49 3.97
N ASN A 74 -15.71 6.52 2.64
CA ASN A 74 -16.16 5.42 1.81
C ASN A 74 -15.04 5.07 0.82
N VAL A 75 -14.64 3.80 0.80
CA VAL A 75 -13.72 3.24 -0.19
C VAL A 75 -14.53 2.25 -1.01
N THR A 76 -14.62 2.46 -2.32
CA THR A 76 -15.39 1.60 -3.23
C THR A 76 -14.44 0.96 -4.22
N LEU A 77 -14.50 -0.37 -4.31
CA LEU A 77 -13.87 -1.13 -5.38
C LEU A 77 -14.92 -1.28 -6.47
N GLU A 78 -14.70 -0.61 -7.59
CA GLU A 78 -15.61 -0.69 -8.73
C GLU A 78 -15.52 -2.07 -9.39
N ASP A 79 -16.63 -2.53 -9.98
CA ASP A 79 -16.65 -3.73 -10.82
C ASP A 79 -15.93 -3.45 -12.14
N ALA A 80 -14.60 -3.44 -12.07
CA ALA A 80 -13.70 -3.24 -13.18
C ALA A 80 -12.86 -4.51 -13.36
N GLY A 81 -12.84 -5.05 -14.58
CA GLY A 81 -11.89 -6.11 -14.90
C GLY A 81 -10.45 -5.62 -14.83
N GLY A 82 -9.52 -6.48 -14.42
CA GLY A 82 -8.08 -6.18 -14.33
C GLY A 82 -7.55 -6.28 -12.90
N SER A 83 -6.27 -5.91 -12.73
CA SER A 83 -5.62 -5.85 -11.42
C SER A 83 -5.59 -4.42 -10.91
N PHE A 84 -5.82 -4.23 -9.62
CA PHE A 84 -5.53 -2.97 -8.95
C PHE A 84 -4.02 -2.82 -8.80
N SER A 85 -3.46 -1.70 -9.28
CA SER A 85 -2.04 -1.35 -9.09
C SER A 85 -1.96 -0.03 -8.38
N LEU A 86 -1.21 0.01 -7.28
CA LEU A 86 -0.85 1.27 -6.64
C LEU A 86 0.20 1.98 -7.51
N VAL A 87 0.13 3.30 -7.56
CA VAL A 87 1.16 4.15 -8.19
C VAL A 87 1.75 5.00 -7.10
N ASP A 88 3.02 4.74 -6.78
CA ASP A 88 3.74 5.45 -5.73
C ASP A 88 4.37 6.74 -6.27
N LEU A 89 4.42 7.73 -5.38
CA LEU A 89 4.85 9.09 -5.63
C LEU A 89 5.74 9.58 -4.49
N THR A 90 6.90 10.09 -4.86
CA THR A 90 7.81 10.75 -3.91
C THR A 90 8.04 12.20 -4.31
N SER A 91 8.01 13.08 -3.31
CA SER A 91 8.36 14.49 -3.43
C SER A 91 9.61 14.81 -2.62
N HIS A 92 10.51 15.58 -3.21
CA HIS A 92 11.75 16.02 -2.59
C HIS A 92 11.87 17.55 -2.59
N ASP A 93 12.05 18.12 -1.40
CA ASP A 93 12.34 19.54 -1.20
C ASP A 93 13.85 19.78 -1.18
N PHE A 94 14.36 20.55 -2.13
CA PHE A 94 15.79 20.89 -2.24
C PHE A 94 16.25 21.96 -1.23
N ASN A 95 15.37 22.48 -0.37
CA ASN A 95 15.62 23.45 0.68
C ASN A 95 16.39 24.69 0.19
N SER A 96 15.99 25.20 -0.97
CA SER A 96 16.65 26.30 -1.69
C SER A 96 18.13 26.06 -2.02
N GLY A 97 18.58 24.80 -2.04
CA GLY A 97 19.94 24.39 -2.41
C GLY A 97 20.12 24.11 -3.90
N THR A 98 21.33 23.65 -4.26
CA THR A 98 21.71 23.19 -5.62
C THR A 98 22.28 21.77 -5.55
N ALA A 99 21.50 20.84 -4.99
CA ALA A 99 21.92 19.49 -4.68
C ALA A 99 21.48 18.45 -5.72
N THR A 100 22.01 17.23 -5.58
CA THR A 100 21.51 16.03 -6.26
C THR A 100 20.70 15.22 -5.26
N TRP A 101 19.46 14.89 -5.60
CA TRP A 101 18.66 13.87 -4.93
C TRP A 101 18.97 12.53 -5.61
N THR A 102 19.72 11.68 -4.91
CA THR A 102 19.97 10.30 -5.35
C THR A 102 18.86 9.40 -4.82
N LEU A 103 18.13 8.73 -5.69
CA LEU A 103 16.99 7.90 -5.29
C LEU A 103 17.44 6.67 -4.49
N SER A 104 16.71 6.37 -3.41
CA SER A 104 16.81 5.11 -2.66
C SER A 104 16.27 3.92 -3.47
N THR A 105 16.46 2.70 -2.99
CA THR A 105 15.87 1.51 -3.64
C THR A 105 14.36 1.58 -3.73
N ASP A 106 13.72 2.19 -2.74
CA ASP A 106 12.27 2.29 -2.65
C ASP A 106 11.77 3.42 -3.56
N GLU A 107 12.41 4.59 -3.53
CA GLU A 107 12.06 5.73 -4.40
C GLU A 107 12.27 5.42 -5.89
N ILE A 108 13.18 4.49 -6.22
CA ILE A 108 13.34 4.01 -7.60
C ILE A 108 12.11 3.24 -8.07
N MET A 109 11.31 2.66 -7.17
CA MET A 109 10.07 1.94 -7.46
C MET A 109 8.89 2.87 -7.71
N ASP A 110 8.96 4.12 -7.31
CA ASP A 110 7.96 5.11 -7.65
C ASP A 110 7.90 5.37 -9.14
N SER A 111 6.70 5.67 -9.64
CA SER A 111 6.51 6.07 -11.03
C SER A 111 6.43 7.59 -11.17
N VAL A 112 6.16 8.30 -10.07
CA VAL A 112 6.05 9.77 -10.05
C VAL A 112 7.09 10.36 -9.11
N LEU A 113 7.90 11.30 -9.63
CA LEU A 113 8.91 12.01 -8.85
C LEU A 113 8.67 13.51 -8.95
N ILE A 114 8.66 14.20 -7.81
CA ILE A 114 8.42 15.65 -7.74
C ILE A 114 9.61 16.33 -7.08
N GLY A 115 10.20 17.32 -7.76
CA GLY A 115 11.19 18.22 -7.16
C GLY A 115 10.56 19.56 -6.79
N THR A 116 10.88 20.09 -5.60
CA THR A 116 10.42 21.40 -5.13
C THR A 116 11.54 22.28 -4.57
N ASN A 117 11.32 23.61 -4.57
CA ASN A 117 12.09 24.60 -3.81
C ASN A 117 13.63 24.48 -3.96
N ALA A 118 14.15 24.67 -5.17
CA ALA A 118 15.58 24.74 -5.44
C ALA A 118 16.09 26.19 -5.53
N GLY A 119 17.33 26.43 -5.11
CA GLY A 119 18.01 27.73 -5.23
C GLY A 119 18.72 27.93 -6.58
N GLY A 120 18.91 26.86 -7.33
CA GLY A 120 19.54 26.83 -8.66
C GLY A 120 19.22 25.53 -9.37
N THR A 121 19.91 25.25 -10.47
CA THR A 121 19.74 23.96 -11.18
C THR A 121 20.03 22.79 -10.25
N VAL A 122 19.13 21.81 -10.22
CA VAL A 122 19.21 20.61 -9.37
C VAL A 122 19.12 19.34 -10.21
N THR A 123 19.37 18.20 -9.59
CA THR A 123 19.37 16.90 -10.26
C THR A 123 18.63 15.85 -9.43
N ILE A 124 17.81 15.04 -10.09
CA ILE A 124 17.39 13.72 -9.62
C ILE A 124 18.29 12.68 -10.29
N SER A 125 18.92 11.82 -9.50
CA SER A 125 19.88 10.83 -9.97
C SER A 125 19.50 9.42 -9.57
N ILE A 126 19.56 8.50 -10.53
CA ILE A 126 19.43 7.05 -10.28
C ILE A 126 20.84 6.44 -10.29
N THR A 127 21.18 5.67 -9.26
CA THR A 127 22.41 4.86 -9.30
C THR A 127 22.26 3.78 -10.36
N GLU A 128 23.22 3.66 -11.29
CA GLU A 128 23.13 2.72 -12.42
C GLU A 128 22.89 1.27 -12.02
N ALA A 129 23.44 0.83 -10.88
CA ALA A 129 23.23 -0.51 -10.35
C ALA A 129 21.76 -0.80 -10.01
N ASN A 130 20.96 0.24 -9.77
CA ASN A 130 19.55 0.14 -9.41
C ASN A 130 18.64 0.60 -10.56
N ALA A 131 19.19 1.00 -11.71
CA ALA A 131 18.40 1.47 -12.84
C ALA A 131 17.59 0.32 -13.46
N ILE A 132 16.28 0.51 -13.58
CA ILE A 132 15.37 -0.47 -14.17
C ILE A 132 15.16 -0.10 -15.63
N GLN A 133 15.87 -0.80 -16.53
CA GLN A 133 15.65 -0.66 -17.97
C GLN A 133 14.17 -0.92 -18.28
N GLY A 134 13.57 -0.08 -19.13
CA GLY A 134 12.15 -0.22 -19.43
C GLY A 134 11.21 0.59 -18.55
N LYS A 135 11.70 1.19 -17.47
CA LYS A 135 10.83 1.90 -16.55
C LYS A 135 10.57 3.35 -16.98
N PRO A 136 9.29 3.77 -17.13
CA PRO A 136 8.94 5.17 -17.26
C PRO A 136 8.88 5.87 -15.91
N TYR A 137 9.34 7.12 -15.88
CA TYR A 137 9.21 8.05 -14.77
C TYR A 137 8.46 9.29 -15.23
N PHE A 138 7.38 9.62 -14.52
CA PHE A 138 6.66 10.87 -14.63
C PHE A 138 7.30 11.85 -13.67
N ILE A 139 7.94 12.89 -14.20
CA ILE A 139 8.67 13.86 -13.38
C ILE A 139 7.98 15.20 -13.46
N TYR A 140 7.62 15.74 -12.30
CA TYR A 140 7.11 17.09 -12.18
C TYR A 140 8.18 18.02 -11.59
N ASN A 141 8.60 19.01 -12.36
CA ASN A 141 9.54 20.01 -11.90
C ASN A 141 8.81 21.24 -11.35
N ASN A 142 8.65 21.30 -10.04
CA ASN A 142 8.12 22.45 -9.31
C ASN A 142 9.22 23.11 -8.45
N THR A 143 10.47 23.03 -8.91
CA THR A 143 11.62 23.49 -8.11
C THR A 143 11.81 25.01 -8.12
N GLY A 144 11.19 25.72 -9.06
CA GLY A 144 11.52 27.11 -9.38
C GLY A 144 12.67 27.25 -10.37
N GLN A 145 13.40 26.16 -10.67
CA GLN A 145 14.63 26.15 -11.46
C GLN A 145 14.65 25.01 -12.49
N THR A 146 15.70 24.88 -13.30
CA THR A 146 15.88 23.70 -14.16
C THR A 146 16.19 22.47 -13.32
N LEU A 147 15.49 21.36 -13.59
CA LEU A 147 15.74 20.06 -12.96
C LEU A 147 16.28 19.08 -13.99
N ASN A 148 17.40 18.45 -13.68
CA ASN A 148 17.95 17.38 -14.50
C ASN A 148 17.51 16.02 -13.96
N PHE A 149 17.28 15.05 -14.84
CA PHE A 149 17.05 13.66 -14.49
C PHE A 149 18.01 12.77 -15.26
N LYS A 150 18.83 12.01 -14.52
CA LYS A 150 19.89 11.19 -15.11
C LYS A 150 20.20 9.96 -14.27
N THR A 151 20.96 9.04 -14.84
CA THR A 151 21.70 8.07 -14.02
C THR A 151 23.00 8.70 -13.51
N SER A 152 23.73 7.99 -12.64
CA SER A 152 24.98 8.48 -12.04
C SER A 152 26.05 8.93 -13.06
N ASN A 153 26.22 8.22 -14.18
CA ASN A 153 27.19 8.60 -15.23
C ASN A 153 26.53 8.99 -16.56
N GLY A 154 25.20 8.89 -16.66
CA GLY A 154 24.45 9.28 -17.85
C GLY A 154 24.39 10.80 -18.06
N THR A 155 24.16 11.19 -19.31
CA THR A 155 23.91 12.61 -19.65
C THR A 155 22.53 13.05 -19.12
N GLY A 156 21.53 12.17 -19.30
CA GLY A 156 20.15 12.38 -18.90
C GLY A 156 19.45 13.52 -19.63
N THR A 157 18.47 14.10 -18.96
CA THR A 157 17.53 15.06 -19.55
C THR A 157 17.36 16.27 -18.64
N SER A 158 17.05 17.43 -19.21
CA SER A 158 16.69 18.63 -18.45
C SER A 158 15.21 18.92 -18.64
N ILE A 159 14.57 19.38 -17.57
CA ILE A 159 13.13 19.66 -17.48
C ILE A 159 13.00 21.09 -16.96
N THR A 160 12.25 21.94 -17.67
CA THR A 160 12.09 23.35 -17.29
C THR A 160 11.16 23.46 -16.07
N ASN A 161 11.33 24.50 -15.25
CA ASN A 161 10.42 24.74 -14.13
C ASN A 161 8.97 24.88 -14.61
N GLY A 162 8.04 24.29 -13.85
CA GLY A 162 6.61 24.31 -14.14
C GLY A 162 6.16 23.21 -15.10
N ASN A 163 7.08 22.49 -15.74
CA ASN A 163 6.76 21.43 -16.68
C ASN A 163 6.71 20.06 -16.01
N HIS A 164 5.94 19.16 -16.62
CA HIS A 164 6.02 17.73 -16.39
C HIS A 164 6.64 17.02 -17.59
N SER A 165 7.33 15.92 -17.33
CA SER A 165 7.97 15.13 -18.37
C SER A 165 7.79 13.65 -18.14
N ILE A 166 7.86 12.88 -19.22
CA ILE A 166 7.93 11.43 -19.16
C ILE A 166 9.31 11.04 -19.67
N ASN A 167 10.07 10.38 -18.81
CA ASN A 167 11.43 9.94 -19.09
C ASN A 167 11.49 8.42 -18.96
N TYR A 168 12.29 7.79 -19.79
CA TYR A 168 12.39 6.34 -19.88
C TYR A 168 13.86 5.92 -19.86
N ILE A 169 14.17 4.91 -19.06
CA ILE A 169 15.50 4.28 -19.06
C ILE A 169 15.59 3.37 -20.28
N ASN A 170 16.17 3.91 -21.37
CA ASN A 170 16.28 3.20 -22.64
C ASN A 170 17.33 2.08 -22.58
N ASP A 171 18.52 2.45 -22.12
CA ASP A 171 19.63 1.55 -21.83
C ASP A 171 20.51 2.21 -20.78
N VAL A 172 21.20 1.46 -19.94
CA VAL A 172 22.07 2.06 -18.91
C VAL A 172 23.40 2.47 -19.57
N PRO A 173 23.82 3.75 -19.50
CA PRO A 173 23.43 4.75 -18.50
C PRO A 173 22.42 5.82 -18.96
N ASP A 174 21.90 5.77 -20.17
CA ASP A 174 21.16 6.89 -20.75
C ASP A 174 19.65 6.86 -20.48
N ILE A 175 19.14 8.05 -20.15
CA ILE A 175 17.72 8.33 -19.98
C ILE A 175 17.24 9.14 -21.18
N VAL A 176 16.10 8.74 -21.73
CA VAL A 176 15.48 9.43 -22.87
C VAL A 176 14.20 10.11 -22.40
N LYS A 177 14.06 11.40 -22.71
CA LYS A 177 12.82 12.15 -22.52
C LYS A 177 11.92 11.93 -23.72
N ILE A 178 10.76 11.35 -23.51
CA ILE A 178 9.78 11.08 -24.57
C ILE A 178 8.67 12.13 -24.63
N TYR A 179 8.50 12.91 -23.56
CA TYR A 179 7.54 14.01 -23.50
C TYR A 179 7.99 15.10 -22.50
N GLU A 180 7.67 16.35 -22.81
CA GLU A 180 7.67 17.49 -21.88
C GLU A 180 6.54 18.44 -22.26
N GLY A 181 5.83 19.01 -21.28
CA GLY A 181 4.90 20.11 -21.49
C GLY A 181 4.33 20.65 -20.20
#